data_AF-A0AAD6UW18-F1
#
_entry.id   AF-A0AAD6UW18-F1
#
_cell.length_a   1.000
_cell.length_b   1.000
_cell.length_c   1.000
_cell.angle_alpha   90.00
_cell.angle_beta   90.00
_cell.angle_gamma   90.00
#
_symmetry.space_group_name_H-M   'P 1'
#
loop_
_entity.id
_entity.type
_entity.pdbx_description
1 polymer ?
#
loop_
_entity_poly.entity_id
_entity_poly.type
_entity_poly.pdbx_seq_one_letter_code
_entity_poly.pdbx_strand_id
1 'polypeptide(L)'
;MSIISFLGPDDILNLRKLSKLFYGITCERSVWIGSLRQACVLHDVYHPSFPMEAMSLNELEHAATAYRRFSRRLRHEFSQRSSVAPHSLRLLEPSGPGEEFDNLRLVPGGRFLLSSNRSMLRLWDVGTGLAAPVNNPIASRNIDDDAAILSIRTRACASSSDALVFVSSSANGITYRLHVFSIFP
;
A
#
# COMPACT_ATOMS: atom_id res chain seq x y z
N MET A 1 4.29 -13.16 25.12
CA MET A 1 3.21 -13.28 24.12
C MET A 1 1.88 -13.32 24.85
N SER A 2 0.93 -12.47 24.49
CA SER A 2 -0.42 -12.43 25.07
C SER A 2 -1.42 -12.98 24.06
N ILE A 3 -2.42 -13.77 24.48
CA ILE A 3 -3.45 -14.33 23.58
C ILE A 3 -4.17 -13.25 22.75
N ILE A 4 -4.18 -12.01 23.24
CA ILE A 4 -4.79 -10.85 22.60
C ILE A 4 -4.10 -10.50 21.26
N SER A 5 -2.83 -10.87 21.06
CA SER A 5 -2.12 -10.59 19.80
C SER A 5 -2.61 -11.42 18.61
N PHE A 6 -3.44 -12.45 18.84
CA PHE A 6 -4.05 -13.25 17.77
C PHE A 6 -5.43 -12.75 17.35
N LEU A 7 -5.97 -11.78 18.08
CA LEU A 7 -7.30 -11.25 17.85
C LEU A 7 -7.30 -10.22 16.72
N GLY A 8 -8.40 -10.19 15.98
CA GLY A 8 -8.63 -9.14 15.01
C GLY A 8 -8.71 -7.76 15.68
N PRO A 9 -8.45 -6.68 14.94
CA PRO A 9 -8.46 -5.32 15.49
C PRO A 9 -9.82 -4.94 16.11
N ASP A 10 -10.90 -5.54 15.64
CA ASP A 10 -12.25 -5.33 16.18
C ASP A 10 -12.47 -5.98 17.53
N ASP A 11 -11.98 -7.20 17.69
CA ASP A 11 -12.08 -7.96 18.92
C ASP A 11 -11.23 -7.31 20.01
N ILE A 12 -10.05 -6.78 19.65
CA ILE A 12 -9.21 -5.97 20.54
C ILE A 12 -10.00 -4.75 21.07
N LEU A 13 -10.70 -4.01 20.19
CA LEU A 13 -11.54 -2.87 20.59
C LEU A 13 -12.76 -3.28 21.41
N ASN A 14 -13.33 -4.45 21.16
CA ASN A 14 -14.46 -4.96 21.94
C ASN A 14 -14.00 -5.41 23.34
N LEU A 15 -12.86 -6.11 23.44
CA LEU A 15 -12.24 -6.50 24.72
C LEU A 15 -11.91 -5.29 25.59
N ARG A 16 -11.42 -4.20 24.99
CA ARG A 16 -11.13 -2.93 25.68
C ARG A 16 -12.32 -2.42 26.50
N LYS A 17 -13.54 -2.68 26.04
CA LYS A 17 -14.79 -2.23 26.69
C LYS A 17 -15.23 -3.13 27.85
N LEU A 18 -14.65 -4.32 28.03
CA LEU A 18 -15.12 -5.30 29.00
C LEU A 18 -14.58 -5.04 30.41
N SER A 19 -13.32 -4.61 30.56
CA SER A 19 -12.72 -4.36 31.88
C SER A 19 -11.54 -3.39 31.84
N LYS A 20 -11.20 -2.80 32.99
CA LYS A 20 -10.02 -1.92 33.14
C LYS A 20 -8.70 -2.66 32.87
N LEU A 21 -8.64 -3.96 33.17
CA LEU A 21 -7.47 -4.79 32.89
C LEU A 21 -7.27 -4.92 31.37
N PHE A 22 -8.32 -5.31 30.64
CA PHE A 22 -8.25 -5.40 29.19
C PHE A 22 -8.06 -4.03 28.55
N TYR A 23 -8.58 -2.96 29.15
CA TYR A 23 -8.27 -1.61 28.71
C TYR A 23 -6.76 -1.35 28.71
N GLY A 24 -6.07 -1.61 29.83
CA GLY A 24 -4.62 -1.44 29.91
C GLY A 24 -3.87 -2.24 28.86
N ILE A 25 -4.18 -3.54 28.73
CA ILE A 25 -3.48 -4.43 27.79
C ILE A 25 -3.75 -4.02 26.32
N THR A 26 -4.98 -3.67 25.98
CA THR A 26 -5.33 -3.27 24.61
C THR A 26 -4.77 -1.91 24.23
N CYS A 27 -4.28 -1.10 25.18
CA CYS A 27 -3.57 0.15 24.90
C CYS A 27 -2.07 -0.06 24.67
N GLU A 28 -1.56 -1.28 24.85
CA GLU A 28 -0.16 -1.59 24.54
C GLU A 28 0.12 -1.49 23.04
N ARG A 29 1.16 -0.75 22.70
CA ARG A 29 1.56 -0.54 21.30
C ARG A 29 1.92 -1.84 20.58
N SER A 30 2.53 -2.78 21.30
CA SER A 30 2.92 -4.09 20.79
C SER A 30 1.73 -4.92 20.29
N VAL A 31 0.56 -4.79 20.93
CA VAL A 31 -0.68 -5.45 20.52
C VAL A 31 -1.11 -4.94 19.15
N TRP A 32 -1.05 -3.62 18.94
CA TRP A 32 -1.47 -3.01 17.68
C TRP A 32 -0.45 -3.16 16.54
N ILE A 33 0.84 -3.24 16.84
CA ILE A 33 1.86 -3.64 15.85
C ILE A 33 1.55 -5.07 15.35
N GLY A 34 1.27 -6.00 16.27
CA GLY A 34 0.89 -7.38 15.92
C GLY A 34 -0.38 -7.43 15.07
N SER A 35 -1.42 -6.71 15.50
CA SER A 35 -2.69 -6.64 14.77
C SER A 35 -2.55 -6.01 13.38
N LEU A 36 -1.77 -4.93 13.24
CA LEU A 36 -1.51 -4.30 11.95
C LEU A 36 -0.72 -5.23 11.01
N ARG A 37 0.28 -5.96 11.52
CA ARG A 37 1.01 -6.98 10.75
C ARG A 37 0.07 -8.06 10.21
N GLN A 38 -0.80 -8.58 11.06
CA GLN A 38 -1.78 -9.59 10.67
C GLN A 38 -2.77 -9.04 9.62
N ALA A 39 -3.25 -7.80 9.81
CA ALA A 39 -4.11 -7.15 8.83
C ALA A 39 -3.40 -6.96 7.48
N CYS A 40 -2.10 -6.65 7.48
CA CYS A 40 -1.33 -6.54 6.24
C CYS A 40 -1.24 -7.87 5.51
N VAL A 41 -0.94 -8.96 6.21
CA VAL A 41 -0.91 -10.31 5.64
C VAL A 41 -2.29 -10.71 5.09
N LEU A 42 -3.35 -10.47 5.86
CA LEU A 42 -4.72 -10.84 5.49
C LEU A 42 -5.21 -10.10 4.23
N HIS A 43 -4.75 -8.88 4.00
CA HIS A 43 -5.22 -8.00 2.94
C HIS A 43 -4.18 -7.75 1.83
N ASP A 44 -3.13 -8.57 1.76
CA ASP A 44 -2.06 -8.48 0.76
C ASP A 44 -1.42 -7.08 0.71
N VAL A 45 -1.16 -6.47 1.87
CA VAL A 45 -0.56 -5.13 1.99
C VAL A 45 0.94 -5.21 2.23
N TYR A 46 1.71 -4.40 1.49
CA TYR A 46 3.15 -4.30 1.64
C TYR A 46 3.51 -3.62 2.97
N HIS A 47 4.09 -4.38 3.90
CA HIS A 47 4.37 -3.95 5.27
C HIS A 47 5.16 -2.62 5.36
N PRO A 48 6.22 -2.38 4.54
CA PRO A 48 6.95 -1.11 4.57
C PRO A 48 6.13 0.14 4.16
N SER A 49 4.89 -0.05 3.70
CA SER A 49 3.93 1.06 3.57
C SER A 49 3.62 1.72 4.93
N PHE A 50 3.83 1.00 6.04
CA PHE A 50 3.61 1.48 7.39
C PHE A 50 4.92 1.49 8.20
N PRO A 51 5.45 2.66 8.58
CA PRO A 51 6.60 2.76 9.48
C PRO A 51 6.15 2.50 10.93
N MET A 52 5.86 1.23 11.25
CA MET A 52 5.19 0.82 12.49
C MET A 52 5.95 1.21 13.76
N GLU A 53 7.27 1.37 13.67
CA GLU A 53 8.18 1.81 14.73
C GLU A 53 8.06 3.31 15.01
N ALA A 54 7.66 4.12 14.02
CA ALA A 54 7.43 5.55 14.18
C ALA A 54 5.97 5.91 14.52
N MET A 55 5.00 5.07 14.13
CA MET A 55 3.56 5.33 14.29
C MET A 55 3.07 5.36 15.74
N SER A 56 2.42 6.43 16.16
CA SER A 56 1.70 6.50 17.44
C SER A 56 0.66 5.38 17.61
N LEU A 57 0.22 5.15 18.85
CA LEU A 57 -0.83 4.17 19.15
C LEU A 57 -2.10 4.41 18.31
N ASN A 58 -2.53 5.68 18.23
CA ASN A 58 -3.70 6.06 17.44
C ASN A 58 -3.52 5.77 15.94
N GLU A 59 -2.33 6.00 15.39
CA GLU A 59 -2.03 5.69 13.99
C GLU A 59 -2.02 4.18 13.73
N LEU A 60 -1.48 3.38 14.66
CA LEU A 60 -1.52 1.93 14.57
C LEU A 60 -2.95 1.38 14.64
N GLU A 61 -3.75 1.87 15.60
CA GLU A 61 -5.19 1.57 15.70
C GLU A 61 -5.93 1.95 14.42
N HIS A 62 -5.64 3.15 13.91
CA HIS A 62 -6.23 3.66 12.69
C HIS A 62 -5.88 2.77 11.50
N ALA A 63 -4.61 2.45 11.30
CA ALA A 63 -4.16 1.61 10.19
C ALA A 63 -4.72 0.18 10.28
N ALA A 64 -4.68 -0.45 11.46
CA ALA A 64 -5.13 -1.84 11.65
C ALA A 64 -6.62 -2.00 11.36
N THR A 65 -7.44 -0.99 11.68
CA THR A 65 -8.89 -1.00 11.40
C THR A 65 -9.27 -0.37 10.05
N ALA A 66 -8.30 0.05 9.22
CA ALA A 66 -8.54 0.83 8.01
C ALA A 66 -9.39 0.08 6.98
N TYR A 67 -9.06 -1.19 6.70
CA TYR A 67 -9.82 -2.01 5.73
C TYR A 67 -11.30 -2.06 6.09
N ARG A 68 -11.63 -2.40 7.33
CA ARG A 68 -13.03 -2.46 7.78
C ARG A 68 -13.74 -1.13 7.67
N ARG A 69 -13.10 -0.02 8.12
CA ARG A 69 -13.69 1.32 8.02
C ARG A 69 -13.97 1.67 6.57
N PHE A 70 -13.01 1.41 5.69
CA PHE A 70 -13.14 1.67 4.26
C PHE A 70 -14.25 0.82 3.62
N SER A 71 -14.27 -0.50 3.85
CA SER A 71 -15.32 -1.38 3.33
C SER A 71 -16.71 -1.02 3.85
N ARG A 72 -16.83 -0.63 5.12
CA ARG A 72 -18.10 -0.17 5.69
C ARG A 72 -18.57 1.12 5.02
N ARG A 73 -17.66 2.08 4.80
CA ARG A 73 -17.96 3.32 4.08
C ARG A 73 -18.39 3.03 2.65
N LEU A 74 -17.63 2.24 1.90
CA LEU A 74 -17.98 1.86 0.52
C LEU A 74 -19.36 1.23 0.43
N ARG A 75 -19.66 0.23 1.28
CA ARG A 75 -20.98 -0.41 1.29
C ARG A 75 -22.10 0.59 1.55
N HIS A 76 -21.90 1.50 2.51
CA HIS A 76 -22.90 2.52 2.82
C HIS A 76 -23.15 3.47 1.65
N GLU A 77 -22.09 4.03 1.05
CA GLU A 77 -22.19 4.96 -0.07
C GLU A 77 -22.83 4.30 -1.30
N PHE A 78 -22.44 3.05 -1.62
CA PHE A 78 -23.04 2.30 -2.72
C PHE A 78 -24.53 1.99 -2.49
N SER A 79 -24.93 1.68 -1.25
CA SER A 79 -26.35 1.52 -0.91
C SER A 79 -27.16 2.80 -1.10
N GLN A 80 -26.54 3.96 -0.88
CA GLN A 80 -27.16 5.28 -1.10
C GLN A 80 -27.06 5.77 -2.55
N ARG A 81 -26.45 4.99 -3.46
CA ARG A 81 -26.11 5.40 -4.84
C ARG A 81 -25.30 6.71 -4.88
N SER A 82 -24.52 6.96 -3.83
CA SER A 82 -23.66 8.13 -3.68
C SER A 82 -22.27 7.83 -4.24
N SER A 83 -21.61 8.86 -4.77
CA SER A 83 -20.23 8.76 -5.23
C SER A 83 -19.25 8.95 -4.06
N VAL A 84 -18.17 8.17 -4.05
CA VAL A 84 -17.12 8.29 -3.05
C VAL A 84 -16.12 9.35 -3.51
N ALA A 85 -16.22 10.56 -2.95
CA ALA A 85 -15.25 11.61 -3.22
C ALA A 85 -13.85 11.22 -2.73
N PRO A 86 -12.78 11.56 -3.49
CA PRO A 86 -11.41 11.30 -3.04
C PRO A 86 -11.14 12.06 -1.74
N HIS A 87 -10.49 11.39 -0.78
CA HIS A 87 -10.12 12.04 0.48
C HIS A 87 -8.96 13.03 0.30
N SER A 88 -8.07 12.76 -0.65
CA SER A 88 -6.95 13.63 -1.03
C SER A 88 -6.60 13.45 -2.50
N LEU A 89 -6.15 14.52 -3.14
CA LEU A 89 -5.58 14.51 -4.48
C LEU A 89 -4.07 14.80 -4.39
N ARG A 90 -3.25 14.04 -5.11
CA ARG A 90 -1.83 14.35 -5.30
C ARG A 90 -1.54 14.44 -6.79
N LEU A 91 -0.85 15.49 -7.19
CA LEU A 91 -0.43 15.69 -8.57
C LEU A 91 0.98 15.12 -8.75
N LEU A 92 1.17 14.39 -9.84
CA LEU A 92 2.43 13.80 -10.24
C LEU A 92 2.82 14.44 -11.55
N GLU A 93 4.00 15.04 -11.60
CA GLU A 93 4.54 15.60 -12.82
C GLU A 93 5.49 14.58 -13.47
N PRO A 94 5.35 14.32 -14.78
CA PRO A 94 6.35 13.59 -15.54
C PRO A 94 7.73 14.24 -15.40
N SER A 95 8.79 13.43 -15.43
CA SER A 95 10.15 13.92 -15.13
C SER A 95 10.74 14.80 -16.24
N GLY A 96 10.15 14.78 -17.44
CA GLY A 96 10.60 15.60 -18.58
C GLY A 96 9.45 16.20 -19.40
N PRO A 97 9.73 17.29 -20.15
CA PRO A 97 8.75 17.91 -21.03
C PRO A 97 8.31 16.95 -22.15
N GLY A 98 6.99 16.78 -22.31
CA GLY A 98 6.40 15.87 -23.30
C GLY A 98 6.39 14.40 -22.90
N GLU A 99 6.80 14.07 -21.67
CA GLU A 99 6.69 12.73 -21.14
C GLU A 99 5.27 12.46 -20.62
N GLU A 100 4.69 11.32 -20.97
CA GLU A 100 3.38 10.88 -20.49
C GLU A 100 3.53 9.60 -19.66
N PHE A 101 2.56 9.36 -18.77
CA PHE A 101 2.47 8.10 -18.04
C PHE A 101 1.62 7.11 -18.86
N ASP A 102 2.24 6.02 -19.29
CA ASP A 102 1.54 4.91 -19.95
C ASP A 102 0.86 4.01 -18.92
N ASN A 103 1.49 3.83 -17.75
CA ASN A 103 0.95 3.00 -16.68
C ASN A 103 1.14 3.69 -15.32
N LEU A 104 0.13 3.56 -14.45
CA LEU A 104 0.17 3.95 -13.05
C LEU A 104 -0.38 2.82 -12.18
N ARG A 105 0.39 2.39 -11.17
CA ARG A 105 0.00 1.29 -10.30
C ARG A 105 0.47 1.50 -8.87
N LEU A 106 -0.46 1.56 -7.92
CA LEU A 106 -0.09 1.55 -6.50
C LEU A 106 0.46 0.18 -6.09
N VAL A 107 1.53 0.21 -5.31
CA VAL A 107 1.97 -0.96 -4.54
C VAL A 107 0.94 -1.18 -3.42
N PRO A 108 0.53 -2.43 -3.14
CA PRO A 108 -0.46 -2.69 -2.11
C PRO A 108 -0.07 -2.05 -0.78
N GLY A 109 -0.98 -1.26 -0.19
CA GLY A 109 -0.68 -0.39 0.97
C GLY A 109 -0.65 1.11 0.65
N GLY A 110 -0.51 1.47 -0.63
CA GLY A 110 -0.81 2.81 -1.12
C GLY A 110 0.25 3.88 -0.88
N ARG A 111 1.35 3.56 -0.19
CA ARG A 111 2.49 4.48 0.02
C ARG A 111 3.38 4.61 -1.21
N PHE A 112 3.59 3.52 -1.94
CA PHE A 112 4.45 3.52 -3.11
C PHE A 112 3.62 3.44 -4.39
N LEU A 113 4.04 4.18 -5.40
CA LEU A 113 3.44 4.19 -6.72
C LEU A 113 4.48 3.77 -7.74
N LEU A 114 4.09 2.91 -8.67
CA LEU A 114 4.83 2.63 -9.88
C LEU A 114 4.24 3.46 -11.00
N SER A 115 5.09 4.14 -11.75
CA SER A 115 4.73 4.67 -13.05
C SER A 115 5.62 4.09 -14.13
N SER A 116 5.13 4.05 -15.37
CA SER A 116 5.99 3.84 -16.51
C SER A 116 5.66 4.76 -17.67
N ASN A 117 6.67 4.96 -18.50
CA ASN A 117 6.51 5.34 -19.89
C ASN A 117 6.91 4.13 -20.78
N ARG A 118 7.19 4.35 -22.06
CA ARG A 118 7.55 3.31 -23.04
C ARG A 118 8.51 2.25 -22.50
N SER A 119 9.66 2.64 -21.97
CA SER A 119 10.71 1.70 -21.52
C SER A 119 11.17 1.91 -20.08
N MET A 120 10.81 3.04 -19.47
CA MET A 120 11.23 3.40 -18.11
C MET A 120 10.16 3.04 -17.09
N LEU A 121 10.52 2.20 -16.12
CA LEU A 121 9.77 1.98 -14.90
C LEU A 121 10.30 2.91 -13.81
N ARG A 122 9.40 3.55 -13.06
CA ARG A 122 9.72 4.44 -11.95
C ARG A 122 8.96 4.06 -10.70
N LEU A 123 9.63 4.16 -9.56
CA LEU A 123 9.04 3.99 -8.23
C LEU A 123 9.01 5.35 -7.53
N TRP A 124 7.89 5.68 -6.93
CA TRP A 124 7.65 6.92 -6.20
C TRP A 124 7.23 6.59 -4.77
N ASP A 125 7.74 7.34 -3.79
CA ASP A 125 7.18 7.36 -2.44
C ASP A 125 6.16 8.51 -2.38
N VAL A 126 4.87 8.17 -2.36
CA VAL A 126 3.80 9.17 -2.20
C VAL A 126 3.54 9.52 -0.73
N GLY A 127 4.28 8.92 0.21
CA GLY A 127 4.20 9.20 1.64
C GLY A 127 2.97 8.63 2.33
N THR A 128 2.98 8.71 3.66
CA THR A 128 1.95 8.13 4.54
C THR A 128 0.90 9.14 5.03
N GLY A 129 1.11 10.44 4.81
CA GLY A 129 0.22 11.52 5.26
C GLY A 129 -0.27 12.42 4.12
N LEU A 130 -1.42 13.07 4.31
CA LEU A 130 -2.15 13.85 3.28
C LEU A 130 -1.37 15.04 2.69
N ALA A 131 -0.31 15.49 3.37
CA ALA A 131 0.46 16.68 3.01
C ALA A 131 1.89 16.39 2.52
N ALA A 132 2.28 15.11 2.37
CA ALA A 132 3.63 14.80 1.89
C ALA A 132 3.77 15.17 0.40
N PRO A 133 4.71 16.05 0.02
CA PRO A 133 4.97 16.33 -1.38
C PRO A 133 5.47 15.05 -2.05
N VAL A 134 4.96 14.75 -3.24
CA VAL A 134 5.51 13.67 -4.06
C VAL A 134 6.55 14.28 -4.97
N ASN A 135 7.83 14.13 -4.62
CA ASN A 135 8.93 14.73 -5.35
C ASN A 135 9.81 13.64 -5.95
N ASN A 136 9.95 13.66 -7.28
CA ASN A 136 10.78 12.79 -8.10
C ASN A 136 10.62 11.27 -7.85
N PRO A 137 10.95 10.43 -8.83
CA PRO A 137 11.02 9.01 -8.58
C PRO A 137 12.18 8.69 -7.62
N ILE A 138 11.92 7.84 -6.61
CA ILE A 138 12.95 7.33 -5.67
C ILE A 138 13.82 6.26 -6.31
N ALA A 139 13.31 5.61 -7.36
CA ALA A 139 14.08 4.70 -8.20
C ALA A 139 13.54 4.74 -9.64
N SER A 140 14.43 4.51 -10.61
CA SER A 140 14.06 4.36 -12.01
C SER A 140 14.87 3.23 -12.63
N ARG A 141 14.25 2.50 -13.57
CA ARG A 141 14.88 1.40 -14.26
C ARG A 141 14.38 1.33 -15.70
N ASN A 142 15.33 1.37 -16.63
CA ASN A 142 15.05 1.05 -18.02
C ASN A 142 14.89 -0.47 -18.16
N ILE A 143 13.78 -0.90 -18.78
CA ILE A 143 13.43 -2.31 -18.95
C ILE A 143 14.10 -2.88 -20.19
N ASP A 144 14.07 -2.15 -21.30
CA ASP A 144 14.77 -2.41 -22.55
C ASP A 144 14.50 -1.24 -23.52
N ASP A 145 15.49 -0.76 -24.26
CA ASP A 145 15.32 0.39 -25.16
C ASP A 145 14.39 0.07 -26.34
N ASP A 146 14.32 -1.21 -26.75
CA ASP A 146 13.52 -1.69 -27.88
C ASP A 146 12.17 -2.30 -27.46
N ALA A 147 11.83 -2.30 -26.16
CA ALA A 147 10.60 -2.89 -25.67
C ALA A 147 9.64 -1.87 -25.03
N ALA A 148 8.37 -1.97 -25.38
CA ALA A 148 7.31 -1.19 -24.75
C ALA A 148 6.74 -1.94 -23.55
N ILE A 149 6.60 -1.27 -22.40
CA ILE A 149 5.91 -1.79 -21.22
C ILE A 149 4.40 -1.85 -21.51
N LEU A 150 3.84 -3.05 -21.42
CA LEU A 150 2.42 -3.31 -21.68
C LEU A 150 1.56 -3.28 -20.42
N SER A 151 2.10 -3.76 -19.31
CA SER A 151 1.37 -3.80 -18.04
C SER A 151 2.29 -3.95 -16.85
N ILE A 152 1.84 -3.44 -15.71
CA ILE A 152 2.50 -3.54 -14.41
C ILE A 152 1.51 -4.17 -13.43
N ARG A 153 1.95 -5.23 -12.74
CA ARG A 153 1.22 -5.84 -11.64
C ARG A 153 2.07 -5.87 -10.40
N THR A 154 1.42 -5.75 -9.25
CA THR A 154 2.06 -5.70 -7.94
C THR A 154 1.41 -6.70 -7.02
N ARG A 155 2.21 -7.30 -6.14
CA ARG A 155 1.73 -8.19 -5.08
C ARG A 155 2.61 -8.01 -3.85
N ALA A 156 2.00 -7.92 -2.67
CA ALA A 156 2.77 -7.98 -1.44
C ALA A 156 3.19 -9.44 -1.19
N CYS A 157 4.38 -9.66 -0.68
CA CYS A 157 4.76 -11.01 -0.27
C CYS A 157 4.30 -11.23 1.17
N ALA A 158 3.45 -12.22 1.41
CA ALA A 158 2.97 -12.51 2.77
C ALA A 158 4.09 -13.02 3.70
N SER A 159 5.15 -13.61 3.14
CA SER A 159 6.25 -14.24 3.89
C SER A 159 7.54 -13.41 3.93
N SER A 160 7.64 -12.32 3.17
CA SER A 160 8.81 -11.43 3.14
C SER A 160 8.36 -9.99 3.23
N SER A 161 9.23 -9.10 3.71
CA SER A 161 8.94 -7.66 3.74
C SER A 161 9.03 -7.00 2.36
N ASP A 162 8.91 -7.78 1.28
CA ASP A 162 9.11 -7.38 -0.10
C ASP A 162 7.77 -7.30 -0.86
N ALA A 163 7.70 -6.41 -1.86
CA ALA A 163 6.63 -6.41 -2.85
C ALA A 163 7.20 -6.82 -4.19
N LEU A 164 6.54 -7.76 -4.86
CA LEU A 164 6.90 -8.19 -6.20
C LEU A 164 6.21 -7.33 -7.24
N VAL A 165 6.99 -6.88 -8.21
CA VAL A 165 6.55 -6.14 -9.38
C VAL A 165 6.76 -7.00 -10.61
N PHE A 166 5.67 -7.25 -11.32
CA PHE A 166 5.66 -8.00 -12.57
C PHE A 166 5.42 -7.02 -13.71
N VAL A 167 6.39 -6.91 -14.62
CA VAL A 167 6.31 -6.03 -15.78
C VAL A 167 6.32 -6.87 -17.04
N SER A 168 5.22 -6.82 -17.79
CA SER A 168 5.16 -7.40 -19.12
C SER A 168 5.58 -6.35 -20.14
N SER A 169 6.52 -6.70 -21.01
CA SER A 169 6.98 -5.84 -22.11
C SER A 169 6.90 -6.59 -23.45
N SER A 170 6.81 -5.85 -24.55
CA SER A 170 6.88 -6.40 -25.90
C SER A 170 7.96 -5.71 -26.71
N ALA A 171 8.84 -6.49 -27.32
CA ALA A 171 9.82 -6.04 -28.29
C ALA A 171 9.36 -6.42 -29.70
N ASN A 172 9.39 -5.45 -30.61
CA ASN A 172 8.98 -5.60 -32.02
C ASN A 172 7.54 -6.14 -32.21
N GLY A 173 6.67 -6.02 -31.21
CA GLY A 173 5.28 -6.50 -31.25
C GLY A 173 5.10 -8.02 -31.20
N ILE A 174 6.19 -8.80 -31.20
CA ILE A 174 6.15 -10.27 -31.37
C ILE A 174 6.78 -10.98 -30.17
N THR A 175 7.78 -10.37 -29.52
CA THR A 175 8.49 -10.98 -28.39
C THR A 175 7.97 -10.41 -27.09
N TYR A 176 7.28 -11.22 -26.29
CA TYR A 176 6.80 -10.84 -24.95
C TYR A 176 7.82 -11.27 -23.89
N ARG A 177 8.14 -10.36 -22.96
CA ARG A 177 9.05 -10.62 -21.84
C ARG A 177 8.39 -10.25 -20.53
N LEU A 178 8.60 -11.09 -19.53
CA LEU A 178 8.17 -10.86 -18.16
C LEU A 178 9.39 -10.54 -17.30
N HIS A 179 9.41 -9.35 -16.71
CA HIS A 179 10.42 -8.92 -15.75
C HIS A 179 9.83 -8.97 -14.35
N VAL A 180 10.59 -9.50 -13.40
CA VAL A 180 10.19 -9.55 -11.99
C VAL A 180 11.19 -8.78 -11.15
N PHE A 181 10.69 -7.80 -10.40
CA PHE A 181 11.48 -7.00 -9.47
C PHE A 181 10.94 -7.16 -8.06
N SER A 182 11.83 -7.08 -7.06
CA SER A 182 11.44 -6.87 -5.67
C SER A 182 11.61 -5.40 -5.30
N ILE A 183 10.62 -4.86 -4.59
CA ILE A 183 10.76 -3.63 -3.82
C ILE A 183 11.12 -4.06 -2.41
N PHE A 184 12.26 -3.57 -1.92
CA PHE A 184 12.73 -3.76 -0.56
C PHE A 184 12.82 -2.39 0.15
N PRO A 185 12.67 -2.35 1.49
CA PRO A 185 12.81 -1.14 2.29
C PRO A 185 14.24 -0.58 2.36
#